data_AF-A0A1I2QNC7-F1
#
_entry.id   AF-A0A1I2QNC7-F1
#
_cell.length_a   1.000
_cell.length_b   1.000
_cell.length_c   1.000
_cell.angle_alpha   90.00
_cell.angle_beta   90.00
_cell.angle_gamma   90.00
#
_symmetry.space_group_name_H-M   'P 1'
#
loop_
_entity.id
_entity.type
_entity.pdbx_description
1 polymer ?
#
loop_
_entity_poly.entity_id
_entity_poly.type
_entity_poly.pdbx_seq_one_letter_code
_entity_poly.pdbx_strand_id
1 'polypeptide(L)'
;MPKQQDVGVRIASFYELTNAHCPLALDSYQRAYVWGEKKIVQLLTDFQQFIEAQATQNKNSYPPTHYYMGSILLHKHSGADGISCFVIDGQQRLTSLAIMYWLLKNELPNHIQFCFRSPRSMVNIKKAKQTMLALLEKNALSVKIFDVLRFTVITVMREDLAFTFFDTQNNRGVPLGGTDLLKAFHLRAIHSDKINLVEQLQSHCARRWEQVQTQGRLGQSNLGNDFAPELFHYYLWRSRNWTGTDVVELESLDELLIHFGDRSAEAEIGEVVLYPASNNQWGKQLRLTANNDYMLQPSTFNIGNSAAYLPFALRQPISRGVGFFLYAEKYSALLNLLLNSQSPDPEVRAMQVFYEQVVTKLSAYLQSLYRLALLAYFDRLGSKGLLSFALWLNHRFGAIRLRQADIRRETPLKFLRDAKRNLLDVIAFAYRGEDVIQYLKQVDVSKAYADKNGWLNEIVSGRLVQERYAAALAKYYNVEALTSIDKRIDDTVEIKLAEQGGKHD
;
A
#
# COMPACT_ATOMS: atom_id res chain seq x y z
N MET A 1 5.33 43.98 -21.22
CA MET A 1 5.14 43.21 -19.97
C MET A 1 6.46 42.53 -19.64
N PRO A 2 7.14 42.85 -18.53
CA PRO A 2 8.38 42.17 -18.17
C PRO A 2 8.10 40.69 -17.90
N LYS A 3 8.97 39.79 -18.37
CA LYS A 3 8.88 38.34 -18.12
C LYS A 3 8.84 38.11 -16.61
N GLN A 4 7.69 37.71 -16.08
CA GLN A 4 7.59 37.26 -14.69
C GLN A 4 8.47 36.01 -14.57
N GLN A 5 9.48 36.05 -13.71
CA GLN A 5 10.32 34.88 -13.45
C GLN A 5 9.44 33.78 -12.85
N ASP A 6 9.33 32.65 -13.55
CA ASP A 6 8.52 31.49 -13.12
C ASP A 6 9.02 30.86 -11.81
N VAL A 7 10.27 31.15 -11.43
CA VAL A 7 10.95 30.68 -10.22
C VAL A 7 11.64 31.85 -9.52
N GLY A 8 11.36 32.03 -8.23
CA GLY A 8 12.09 32.93 -7.34
C GLY A 8 12.80 32.14 -6.24
N VAL A 9 14.03 32.52 -5.90
CA VAL A 9 14.80 31.91 -4.80
C VAL A 9 15.28 33.02 -3.88
N ARG A 10 15.04 32.86 -2.57
CA ARG A 10 15.52 33.82 -1.56
C ARG A 10 15.83 33.12 -0.25
N ILE A 11 16.69 33.74 0.57
CA ILE A 11 16.85 33.34 1.97
C ILE A 11 15.85 34.15 2.80
N ALA A 12 15.16 33.48 3.71
CA ALA A 12 14.15 34.10 4.57
C ALA A 12 14.32 33.66 6.03
N SER A 13 14.04 34.56 6.98
CA SER A 13 13.82 34.17 8.37
C SER A 13 12.47 33.48 8.55
N PHE A 14 12.23 32.88 9.73
CA PHE A 14 10.94 32.27 10.06
C PHE A 14 9.76 33.24 9.88
N TYR A 15 9.92 34.50 10.28
CA TYR A 15 8.88 35.52 10.17
C TYR A 15 8.71 36.09 8.77
N GLU A 16 9.69 35.88 7.88
CA GLU A 16 9.67 36.38 6.50
C GLU A 16 9.32 35.29 5.48
N LEU A 17 8.99 34.07 5.93
CA LEU A 17 8.64 32.96 5.06
C LEU A 17 7.51 33.32 4.11
N THR A 18 6.43 33.89 4.66
CA THR A 18 5.38 34.58 3.91
C THR A 18 4.77 35.68 4.78
N ASN A 19 3.78 36.42 4.24
CA ASN A 19 3.06 37.46 4.96
C ASN A 19 1.59 37.05 5.13
N ALA A 20 0.85 37.81 5.96
CA ALA A 20 -0.58 37.57 6.18
C ALA A 20 -1.43 37.68 4.90
N HIS A 21 -0.91 38.31 3.85
CA HIS A 21 -1.55 38.44 2.54
C HIS A 21 -1.24 37.27 1.57
N CYS A 22 -0.31 36.37 1.93
CA CYS A 22 -0.06 35.08 1.26
C CYS A 22 0.26 34.01 2.31
N PRO A 23 -0.72 33.55 3.10
CA PRO A 23 -0.46 32.56 4.13
C PRO A 23 0.06 31.24 3.53
N LEU A 24 0.89 30.55 4.30
CA LEU A 24 1.33 29.19 3.97
C LEU A 24 0.17 28.22 4.17
N ALA A 25 -0.22 27.53 3.11
CA ALA A 25 -1.31 26.56 3.12
C ALA A 25 -0.81 25.16 2.71
N LEU A 26 -1.59 24.14 3.06
CA LEU A 26 -1.37 22.76 2.61
C LEU A 26 -2.38 22.41 1.53
N ASP A 27 -1.90 21.83 0.44
CA ASP A 27 -2.75 21.32 -0.63
C ASP A 27 -3.19 19.87 -0.36
N SER A 28 -4.17 19.38 -1.13
CA SER A 28 -4.79 18.06 -1.01
C SER A 28 -3.82 16.90 -1.24
N TYR A 29 -2.76 17.11 -2.03
CA TYR A 29 -1.72 16.12 -2.31
C TYR A 29 -0.60 16.05 -1.26
N GLN A 30 -0.59 16.93 -0.27
CA GLN A 30 0.41 16.87 0.80
C GLN A 30 0.25 15.62 1.65
N ARG A 31 1.38 15.02 2.03
CA ARG A 31 1.39 13.80 2.85
C ARG A 31 0.96 14.09 4.29
N ALA A 32 0.60 13.04 5.02
CA ALA A 32 0.34 13.18 6.45
C ALA A 32 1.60 13.64 7.21
N TYR A 33 1.42 14.33 8.33
CA TYR A 33 2.50 14.58 9.29
C TYR A 33 2.92 13.26 9.94
N VAL A 34 4.19 12.89 9.80
CA VAL A 34 4.74 11.56 10.19
C VAL A 34 5.97 11.64 11.09
N TRP A 35 6.44 12.84 11.44
CA TRP A 35 7.53 12.97 12.41
C TRP A 35 7.12 12.38 13.76
N GLY A 36 7.77 11.29 14.14
CA GLY A 36 7.64 10.65 15.44
C GLY A 36 8.63 11.21 16.47
N GLU A 37 8.55 10.69 17.68
CA GLU A 37 9.33 11.12 18.85
C GLU A 37 10.82 11.31 18.55
N LYS A 38 11.49 10.34 17.91
CA LYS A 38 12.92 10.40 17.59
C LYS A 38 13.31 11.66 16.80
N LYS A 39 12.50 12.05 15.81
CA LYS A 39 12.77 13.24 14.98
C LYS A 39 12.53 14.53 15.73
N ILE A 40 11.55 14.54 16.63
CA ILE A 40 11.25 15.68 17.50
C ILE A 40 12.35 15.89 18.53
N VAL A 41 12.79 14.81 19.18
CA VAL A 41 13.93 14.82 20.10
C VAL A 41 15.16 15.34 19.36
N GLN A 42 15.47 14.79 18.18
CA GLN A 42 16.59 15.25 17.36
C GLN A 42 16.52 16.76 17.09
N LEU A 43 15.39 17.28 16.61
CA LEU A 43 15.23 18.71 16.31
C LEU A 43 15.51 19.59 17.55
N LEU A 44 14.92 19.24 18.70
CA LEU A 44 15.06 20.04 19.91
C LEU A 44 16.48 19.97 20.49
N THR A 45 17.11 18.79 20.43
CA THR A 45 18.52 18.62 20.83
C THR A 45 19.43 19.46 19.94
N ASP A 46 19.22 19.48 18.63
CA ASP A 46 20.01 20.28 17.70
C ASP A 46 19.88 21.79 18.00
N PHE A 47 18.66 22.26 18.30
CA PHE A 47 18.43 23.65 18.72
C PHE A 47 19.09 24.00 20.04
N GLN A 48 19.03 23.09 21.02
CA GLN A 48 19.68 23.29 22.30
C GLN A 48 21.20 23.41 22.14
N GLN A 49 21.82 22.48 21.40
CA GLN A 49 23.25 22.51 21.12
C GLN A 49 23.66 23.80 20.41
N PHE A 50 22.85 24.27 19.47
CA PHE A 50 23.09 25.54 18.78
C PHE A 50 23.07 26.74 19.75
N ILE A 51 22.07 26.81 20.63
CA ILE A 51 21.96 27.89 21.63
C ILE A 51 23.13 27.83 22.63
N GLU A 52 23.49 26.64 23.11
CA GLU A 52 24.62 26.44 24.02
C GLU A 52 25.94 26.87 23.38
N ALA A 53 26.14 26.52 22.10
CA ALA A 53 27.31 26.93 21.33
C ALA A 53 27.37 28.46 21.13
N GLN A 54 26.22 29.13 20.98
CA GLN A 54 26.17 30.60 20.95
C GLN A 54 26.50 31.24 22.31
N ALA A 55 26.16 30.58 23.42
CA ALA A 55 26.35 31.11 24.76
C ALA A 55 27.78 30.92 25.33
N THR A 56 28.53 29.92 24.85
CA THR A 56 29.79 29.46 25.48
C THR A 56 31.09 29.89 24.79
N GLN A 57 31.05 30.59 23.65
CA GLN A 57 32.25 30.81 22.81
C GLN A 57 32.86 32.22 22.92
N ASN A 58 34.20 32.26 22.93
CA ASN A 58 35.07 33.45 23.01
C ASN A 58 34.97 34.33 21.74
N LYS A 59 35.14 35.64 21.91
CA LYS A 59 35.03 36.74 20.91
C LYS A 59 35.89 36.64 19.63
N ASN A 60 36.63 35.56 19.38
CA ASN A 60 37.63 35.45 18.30
C ASN A 60 37.27 34.47 17.16
N SER A 61 36.09 33.85 17.18
CA SER A 61 35.55 33.05 16.07
C SER A 61 34.20 33.63 15.65
N TYR A 62 33.96 33.82 14.34
CA TYR A 62 32.65 34.25 13.82
C TYR A 62 31.65 33.11 14.05
N PRO A 63 30.73 33.20 15.03
CA PRO A 63 29.80 32.12 15.27
C PRO A 63 28.78 32.06 14.13
N PRO A 64 28.20 30.88 13.82
CA PRO A 64 27.02 30.81 12.98
C PRO A 64 25.90 31.63 13.66
N THR A 65 25.63 32.80 13.10
CA THR A 65 24.60 33.74 13.58
C THR A 65 23.19 33.23 13.33
N HIS A 66 23.06 32.19 12.50
CA HIS A 66 21.80 31.67 12.01
C HIS A 66 21.80 30.14 12.00
N TYR A 67 20.67 29.54 12.33
CA TYR A 67 20.44 28.11 12.18
C TYR A 67 19.73 27.85 10.84
N TYR A 68 20.36 27.09 9.96
CA TYR A 68 19.81 26.80 8.64
C TYR A 68 18.88 25.56 8.67
N MET A 69 17.59 25.78 8.44
CA MET A 69 16.57 24.74 8.47
C MET A 69 16.34 24.06 7.10
N GLY A 70 17.15 24.37 6.09
CA GLY A 70 17.06 23.80 4.74
C GLY A 70 16.18 24.59 3.78
N SER A 71 15.84 23.97 2.65
CA SER A 71 14.95 24.56 1.63
C SER A 71 13.47 24.38 1.96
N ILE A 72 12.64 25.32 1.54
CA ILE A 72 11.17 25.23 1.50
C ILE A 72 10.76 25.54 0.06
N LEU A 73 9.92 24.68 -0.51
CA LEU A 73 9.37 24.85 -1.85
C LEU A 73 7.92 25.27 -1.75
N LEU A 74 7.59 26.43 -2.34
CA LEU A 74 6.26 27.03 -2.32
C LEU A 74 5.73 27.16 -3.74
N HIS A 75 4.48 26.75 -3.96
CA HIS A 75 3.72 27.08 -5.15
C HIS A 75 2.79 28.25 -4.84
N LYS A 76 2.96 29.35 -5.56
CA LYS A 76 2.12 30.54 -5.39
C LYS A 76 0.94 30.44 -6.34
N HIS A 77 -0.25 30.30 -5.78
CA HIS A 77 -1.49 30.26 -6.53
C HIS A 77 -2.30 31.54 -6.27
N SER A 78 -2.81 32.16 -7.34
CA SER A 78 -3.69 33.32 -7.27
C SER A 78 -5.10 32.87 -7.64
N GLY A 79 -5.94 32.66 -6.64
CA GLY A 79 -7.34 32.26 -6.82
C GLY A 79 -8.31 33.43 -6.62
N ALA A 80 -9.61 33.16 -6.73
CA ALA A 80 -10.67 34.15 -6.49
C ALA A 80 -10.70 34.65 -5.04
N ASP A 81 -10.27 33.82 -4.08
CA ASP A 81 -10.28 34.10 -2.64
C ASP A 81 -8.96 34.74 -2.12
N GLY A 82 -8.04 35.10 -3.02
CA GLY A 82 -6.76 35.72 -2.70
C GLY A 82 -5.55 34.90 -3.16
N ILE A 83 -4.38 35.31 -2.67
CA ILE A 83 -3.11 34.66 -3.00
C ILE A 83 -2.75 33.69 -1.87
N SER A 84 -2.58 32.42 -2.20
CA SER A 84 -2.14 31.39 -1.25
C SER A 84 -0.79 30.82 -1.67
N CYS A 85 0.05 30.54 -0.68
CA CYS A 85 1.39 30.01 -0.86
C CYS A 85 1.37 28.54 -0.41
N PHE A 86 1.11 27.61 -1.32
CA PHE A 86 1.02 26.18 -1.02
C PHE A 86 2.41 25.59 -0.77
N VAL A 87 2.59 24.94 0.37
CA VAL A 87 3.83 24.25 0.71
C VAL A 87 3.91 22.94 -0.07
N ILE A 88 4.92 22.82 -0.93
CA ILE A 88 5.22 21.60 -1.70
C ILE A 88 6.24 20.74 -0.95
N ASP A 89 7.31 21.36 -0.44
CA ASP A 89 8.30 20.74 0.44
C ASP A 89 8.57 21.60 1.67
N GLY A 90 8.87 20.96 2.80
CA GLY A 90 9.10 21.60 4.10
C GLY A 90 7.95 21.43 5.10
N GLN A 91 6.85 20.81 4.70
CA GLN A 91 5.65 20.62 5.52
C GLN A 91 5.95 20.07 6.93
N GLN A 92 6.76 19.01 7.02
CA GLN A 92 7.04 18.35 8.30
C GLN A 92 7.79 19.28 9.27
N ARG A 93 8.83 19.97 8.77
CA ARG A 93 9.60 20.97 9.54
C ARG A 93 8.72 22.13 9.99
N LEU A 94 7.95 22.71 9.07
CA LEU A 94 7.07 23.84 9.36
C LEU A 94 5.97 23.47 10.36
N THR A 95 5.42 22.25 10.27
CA THR A 95 4.43 21.75 11.23
C THR A 95 5.03 21.61 12.62
N SER A 96 6.23 21.01 12.74
CA SER A 96 6.91 20.88 14.04
C SER A 96 7.26 22.25 14.63
N LEU A 97 7.72 23.20 13.81
CA LEU A 97 7.98 24.57 14.25
C LEU A 97 6.71 25.29 14.70
N ALA A 98 5.58 25.11 14.00
CA ALA A 98 4.30 25.68 14.40
C ALA A 98 3.80 25.13 15.75
N ILE A 99 3.97 23.82 15.99
CA ILE A 99 3.67 23.19 17.29
C ILE A 99 4.54 23.81 18.40
N MET A 100 5.85 23.90 18.16
CA MET A 100 6.79 24.50 19.12
C MET A 100 6.48 25.98 19.38
N TYR A 101 6.13 26.74 18.35
CA TYR A 101 5.76 28.14 18.46
C TYR A 101 4.52 28.29 19.34
N TRP A 102 3.49 27.48 19.10
CA TRP A 102 2.29 27.44 19.93
C TRP A 102 2.59 27.12 21.39
N LEU A 103 3.51 26.17 21.65
CA LEU A 103 3.91 25.83 23.02
C LEU A 103 4.64 26.95 23.75
N LEU A 104 5.40 27.79 23.04
CA LEU A 104 6.19 28.87 23.63
C LEU A 104 5.47 30.22 23.67
N LYS A 105 4.51 30.46 22.78
CA LYS A 105 3.80 31.74 22.62
C LYS A 105 2.30 31.68 22.90
N ASN A 106 1.74 30.48 23.01
CA ASN A 106 0.29 30.24 23.17
C ASN A 106 -0.58 30.78 22.02
N GLU A 107 0.00 30.96 20.83
CA GLU A 107 -0.68 31.39 19.60
C GLU A 107 -0.06 30.67 18.39
N LEU A 108 -0.76 30.59 17.26
CA LEU A 108 -0.19 30.06 16.00
C LEU A 108 0.53 31.16 15.23
N PRO A 109 1.59 30.85 14.47
CA PRO A 109 2.22 31.83 13.58
C PRO A 109 1.23 32.36 12.54
N ASN A 110 1.04 33.68 12.49
CA ASN A 110 0.05 34.33 11.61
C ASN A 110 0.20 33.99 10.12
N HIS A 111 1.41 33.62 9.68
CA HIS A 111 1.72 33.29 8.29
C HIS A 111 1.55 31.78 7.97
N ILE A 112 1.15 30.94 8.94
CA ILE A 112 0.94 29.49 8.75
C ILE A 112 -0.54 29.14 8.98
N GLN A 113 -1.23 28.69 7.93
CA GLN A 113 -2.63 28.29 7.95
C GLN A 113 -2.79 26.84 7.46
N PHE A 114 -2.22 25.90 8.20
CA PHE A 114 -2.25 24.49 7.83
C PHE A 114 -3.55 23.81 8.25
N CYS A 115 -4.30 23.32 7.26
CA CYS A 115 -5.47 22.47 7.48
C CYS A 115 -5.12 21.00 7.25
N PHE A 116 -5.01 20.21 8.31
CA PHE A 116 -4.74 18.78 8.22
C PHE A 116 -6.05 18.00 8.00
N ARG A 117 -6.18 17.33 6.85
CA ARG A 117 -7.33 16.48 6.54
C ARG A 117 -7.15 15.02 6.97
N SER A 118 -5.92 14.62 7.29
CA SER A 118 -5.53 13.24 7.60
C SER A 118 -5.62 12.93 9.10
N PRO A 119 -6.35 11.88 9.54
CA PRO A 119 -6.39 11.46 10.94
C PRO A 119 -5.01 11.09 11.50
N ARG A 120 -4.15 10.51 10.66
CA ARG A 120 -2.76 10.16 11.02
C ARG A 120 -1.96 11.39 11.43
N SER A 121 -2.16 12.51 10.72
CA SER A 121 -1.53 13.78 11.08
C SER A 121 -1.96 14.25 12.46
N MET A 122 -3.26 14.18 12.77
CA MET A 122 -3.80 14.60 14.08
C MET A 122 -3.20 13.80 15.24
N VAL A 123 -3.10 12.48 15.08
CA VAL A 123 -2.47 11.59 16.08
C VAL A 123 -0.99 11.96 16.28
N ASN A 124 -0.26 12.16 15.18
CA ASN A 124 1.17 12.47 15.25
C ASN A 124 1.45 13.88 15.76
N ILE A 125 0.62 14.87 15.44
CA ILE A 125 0.69 16.23 15.98
C ILE A 125 0.49 16.18 17.50
N LYS A 126 -0.50 15.43 17.99
CA LYS A 126 -0.74 15.25 19.43
C LYS A 126 0.47 14.62 20.13
N LYS A 127 1.04 13.56 19.54
CA LYS A 127 2.25 12.91 20.07
C LYS A 127 3.45 13.86 20.07
N ALA A 128 3.70 14.54 18.95
CA ALA A 128 4.79 15.51 18.85
C ALA A 128 4.66 16.63 19.88
N LYS A 129 3.45 17.17 20.09
CA LYS A 129 3.16 18.15 21.14
C LYS A 129 3.51 17.61 22.54
N GLN A 130 3.10 16.38 22.87
CA GLN A 130 3.41 15.75 24.15
C GLN A 130 4.92 15.55 24.35
N THR A 131 5.62 15.08 23.32
CA THR A 131 7.09 14.94 23.34
C THR A 131 7.79 16.28 23.53
N MET A 132 7.37 17.32 22.79
CA MET A 132 7.94 18.66 22.91
C MET A 132 7.72 19.26 24.29
N LEU A 133 6.51 19.14 24.86
CA LEU A 133 6.21 19.59 26.22
C LEU A 133 7.18 19.01 27.25
N ALA A 134 7.34 17.68 27.25
CA ALA A 134 8.21 16.98 28.21
C ALA A 134 9.70 17.37 28.08
N LEU A 135 10.14 17.80 26.90
CA LEU A 135 11.52 18.23 26.65
C LEU A 135 11.72 19.71 26.96
N LEU A 136 10.75 20.58 26.65
CA LEU A 136 10.79 22.00 26.97
C LEU A 136 10.70 22.27 28.48
N GLU A 137 10.05 21.39 29.25
CA GLU A 137 10.10 21.45 30.72
C GLU A 137 11.51 21.20 31.28
N LYS A 138 12.32 20.41 30.56
CA LYS A 138 13.68 20.03 30.99
C LYS A 138 14.76 20.97 30.45
N ASN A 139 14.50 21.66 29.34
CA ASN A 139 15.46 22.46 28.61
C ASN A 139 14.96 23.89 28.42
N ALA A 140 15.82 24.88 28.66
CA ALA A 140 15.49 26.30 28.53
C ALA A 140 15.49 26.80 27.07
N LEU A 141 14.70 26.18 26.19
CA LEU A 141 14.52 26.66 24.82
C LEU A 141 13.60 27.88 24.84
N SER A 142 14.11 29.03 24.40
CA SER A 142 13.35 30.28 24.36
C SER A 142 12.80 30.58 22.97
N VAL A 143 11.81 31.46 22.90
CA VAL A 143 11.23 31.98 21.65
C VAL A 143 12.31 32.54 20.71
N LYS A 144 13.44 33.03 21.24
CA LYS A 144 14.52 33.62 20.44
C LYS A 144 15.08 32.67 19.36
N ILE A 145 14.85 31.36 19.49
CA ILE A 145 15.23 30.40 18.44
C ILE A 145 14.61 30.76 17.09
N PHE A 146 13.39 31.31 17.04
CA PHE A 146 12.72 31.65 15.79
C PHE A 146 13.39 32.83 15.05
N ASP A 147 14.05 33.74 15.78
CA ASP A 147 14.74 34.90 15.21
C ASP A 147 15.99 34.50 14.41
N VAL A 148 16.63 33.40 14.82
CA VAL A 148 17.88 32.89 14.22
C VAL A 148 17.65 31.86 13.11
N LEU A 149 16.43 31.35 12.93
CA LEU A 149 16.14 30.39 11.86
C LEU A 149 16.26 31.04 10.49
N ARG A 150 16.88 30.33 9.54
CA ARG A 150 16.96 30.73 8.13
C ARG A 150 16.61 29.57 7.21
N PHE A 151 15.93 29.88 6.12
CA PHE A 151 15.44 28.94 5.11
C PHE A 151 15.80 29.44 3.72
N THR A 152 16.06 28.52 2.79
CA THR A 152 16.06 28.84 1.36
C THR A 152 14.65 28.63 0.83
N VAL A 153 13.94 29.71 0.54
CA VAL A 153 12.58 29.67 0.01
C VAL A 153 12.64 29.73 -1.51
N ILE A 154 12.14 28.67 -2.14
CA ILE A 154 11.95 28.58 -3.58
C ILE A 154 10.46 28.76 -3.84
N THR A 155 10.10 29.77 -4.62
CA THR A 155 8.72 30.05 -4.98
C THR A 155 8.55 29.85 -6.47
N VAL A 156 7.53 29.11 -6.86
CA VAL A 156 7.18 28.87 -8.27
C VAL A 156 5.75 29.29 -8.53
N MET A 157 5.48 29.78 -9.74
CA MET A 157 4.13 30.20 -10.15
C MET A 157 3.34 29.05 -10.79
N ARG A 158 4.06 28.13 -11.44
CA ARG A 158 3.47 26.96 -12.10
C ARG A 158 3.58 25.71 -11.25
N GLU A 159 2.50 24.96 -11.21
CA GLU A 159 2.35 23.75 -10.39
C GLU A 159 3.26 22.61 -10.89
N ASP A 160 3.31 22.38 -12.21
CA ASP A 160 4.13 21.36 -12.86
C ASP A 160 5.63 21.55 -12.58
N LEU A 161 6.09 22.79 -12.61
CA LEU A 161 7.45 23.16 -12.26
C LEU A 161 7.73 22.93 -10.78
N ALA A 162 6.77 23.24 -9.90
CA ALA A 162 6.86 22.95 -8.47
C ALA A 162 7.14 21.48 -8.22
N PHE A 163 6.40 20.59 -8.89
CA PHE A 163 6.61 19.18 -8.70
C PHE A 163 7.91 18.66 -9.31
N THR A 164 8.36 19.23 -10.42
CA THR A 164 9.68 18.90 -10.99
C THR A 164 10.81 19.25 -10.00
N PHE A 165 10.70 20.41 -9.33
CA PHE A 165 11.62 20.79 -8.24
C PHE A 165 11.50 19.85 -7.03
N PHE A 166 10.30 19.42 -6.68
CA PHE A 166 10.08 18.48 -5.59
C PHE A 166 10.73 17.12 -5.87
N ASP A 167 10.48 16.53 -7.03
CA ASP A 167 11.01 15.22 -7.41
C ASP A 167 12.56 15.26 -7.47
N THR A 168 13.14 16.36 -7.97
CA THR A 168 14.60 16.55 -8.01
C THR A 168 15.24 16.83 -6.65
N GLN A 169 14.56 17.53 -5.73
CA GLN A 169 15.08 17.79 -4.37
C GLN A 169 14.97 16.58 -3.45
N ASN A 170 13.91 15.77 -3.58
CA ASN A 170 13.78 14.55 -2.79
C ASN A 170 14.87 13.51 -3.07
N ASN A 171 15.49 13.55 -4.25
CA ASN A 171 16.64 12.71 -4.58
C ASN A 171 17.91 13.04 -3.76
N ARG A 172 17.95 14.15 -3.00
CA ARG A 172 19.08 14.55 -2.13
C ARG A 172 18.78 14.42 -0.62
N GLY A 173 17.53 14.15 -0.23
CA GLY A 173 17.06 14.07 1.17
C GLY A 173 16.73 12.63 1.62
N VAL A 174 15.88 12.46 2.65
CA VAL A 174 15.25 11.15 2.92
C VAL A 174 14.29 10.87 1.76
N PRO A 175 14.57 9.89 0.87
CA PRO A 175 13.78 9.68 -0.33
C PRO A 175 12.34 9.31 0.04
N LEU A 176 11.37 9.85 -0.70
CA LEU A 176 9.98 9.41 -0.61
C LEU A 176 9.89 7.94 -1.02
N GLY A 177 8.98 7.20 -0.37
CA GLY A 177 8.66 5.85 -0.82
C GLY A 177 8.05 5.91 -2.22
N GLY A 178 8.32 4.92 -3.07
CA GLY A 178 7.82 4.93 -4.44
C GLY A 178 6.30 5.01 -4.55
N THR A 179 5.59 4.50 -3.57
CA THR A 179 4.13 4.60 -3.48
C THR A 179 3.64 6.01 -3.13
N ASP A 180 4.42 6.81 -2.38
CA ASP A 180 4.10 8.22 -2.14
C ASP A 180 4.27 9.05 -3.43
N LEU A 181 5.29 8.74 -4.23
CA LEU A 181 5.50 9.36 -5.53
C LEU A 181 4.38 8.99 -6.51
N LEU A 182 3.94 7.73 -6.54
CA LEU A 182 2.76 7.31 -7.31
C LEU A 182 1.50 8.06 -6.86
N LYS A 183 1.26 8.19 -5.55
CA LYS A 183 0.13 8.98 -5.02
C LYS A 183 0.14 10.40 -5.57
N ALA A 184 1.28 11.09 -5.47
CA ALA A 184 1.43 12.45 -5.96
C ALA A 184 1.24 12.52 -7.49
N PHE A 185 1.84 11.60 -8.24
CA PHE A 185 1.67 11.49 -9.69
C PHE A 185 0.19 11.39 -10.09
N HIS A 186 -0.57 10.49 -9.48
CA HIS A 186 -1.98 10.30 -9.83
C HIS A 186 -2.87 11.42 -9.30
N LEU A 187 -2.62 12.04 -8.15
CA LEU A 187 -3.40 13.21 -7.71
C LEU A 187 -3.24 14.39 -8.67
N ARG A 188 -2.02 14.62 -9.18
CA ARG A 188 -1.75 15.63 -10.22
C ARG A 188 -2.49 15.35 -11.52
N ALA A 189 -2.63 14.08 -11.89
CA ALA A 189 -3.36 13.72 -13.09
C ALA A 189 -4.87 14.03 -13.02
N ILE A 190 -5.43 14.26 -11.82
CA ILE A 190 -6.81 14.77 -11.64
C ILE A 190 -6.78 16.29 -11.84
N HIS A 191 -6.87 16.74 -13.08
CA HIS A 191 -6.81 18.15 -13.45
C HIS A 191 -7.91 18.49 -14.47
N SER A 192 -8.47 19.69 -14.36
CA SER A 192 -9.52 20.23 -15.23
C SER A 192 -9.72 21.71 -14.91
N ASP A 193 -10.34 22.46 -15.82
CA ASP A 193 -10.77 23.85 -15.59
C ASP A 193 -11.81 23.97 -14.45
N LYS A 194 -12.48 22.86 -14.09
CA LYS A 194 -13.48 22.80 -13.01
C LYS A 194 -12.82 22.60 -11.63
N ILE A 195 -12.30 23.68 -11.04
CA ILE A 195 -11.54 23.67 -9.77
C ILE A 195 -12.28 22.92 -8.65
N ASN A 196 -13.58 23.20 -8.41
CA ASN A 196 -14.35 22.53 -7.36
C ASN A 196 -14.44 21.00 -7.55
N LEU A 197 -14.56 20.53 -8.80
CA LEU A 197 -14.60 19.10 -9.10
C LEU A 197 -13.23 18.45 -8.85
N VAL A 198 -12.15 19.14 -9.25
CA VAL A 198 -10.77 18.71 -9.00
C VAL A 198 -10.51 18.54 -7.51
N GLU A 199 -10.82 19.56 -6.70
CA GLU A 199 -10.60 19.51 -5.25
C GLU A 199 -11.39 18.37 -4.57
N GLN A 200 -12.64 18.16 -4.99
CA GLN A 200 -13.47 17.06 -4.47
C GLN A 200 -12.87 15.70 -4.82
N LEU A 201 -12.54 15.47 -6.10
CA LEU A 201 -11.99 14.20 -6.56
C LEU A 201 -10.61 13.91 -5.94
N GLN A 202 -9.73 14.90 -5.86
CA GLN A 202 -8.44 14.76 -5.19
C GLN A 202 -8.61 14.43 -3.70
N SER A 203 -9.54 15.10 -3.01
CA SER A 203 -9.86 14.82 -1.60
C SER A 203 -10.39 13.39 -1.40
N HIS A 204 -11.30 12.93 -2.26
CA HIS A 204 -11.81 11.55 -2.22
C HIS A 204 -10.70 10.52 -2.49
N CYS A 205 -9.87 10.76 -3.49
CA CYS A 205 -8.75 9.88 -3.84
C CYS A 205 -7.68 9.82 -2.74
N ALA A 206 -7.35 10.96 -2.14
CA ALA A 206 -6.42 11.02 -1.01
C ALA A 206 -6.94 10.20 0.18
N ARG A 207 -8.24 10.28 0.49
CA ARG A 207 -8.87 9.49 1.56
C ARG A 207 -8.87 7.99 1.26
N ARG A 208 -9.18 7.60 0.01
CA ARG A 208 -9.09 6.19 -0.43
C ARG A 208 -7.67 5.66 -0.29
N TRP A 209 -6.67 6.47 -0.65
CA TRP A 209 -5.28 6.09 -0.50
C TRP A 209 -4.91 5.83 0.97
N GLU A 210 -5.36 6.67 1.90
CA GLU A 210 -5.13 6.44 3.33
C GLU A 210 -5.75 5.11 3.80
N GLN A 211 -6.92 4.74 3.27
CA GLN A 211 -7.51 3.42 3.53
C GLN A 211 -6.62 2.30 2.98
N VAL A 212 -6.10 2.41 1.75
CA VAL A 212 -5.13 1.46 1.20
C VAL A 212 -3.91 1.30 2.13
N GLN A 213 -3.33 2.40 2.60
CA GLN A 213 -2.12 2.38 3.46
C GLN A 213 -2.36 1.68 4.81
N THR A 214 -3.61 1.63 5.28
CA THR A 214 -3.98 1.07 6.59
C THR A 214 -4.53 -0.36 6.53
N GLN A 215 -4.83 -0.88 5.34
CA GLN A 215 -5.32 -2.24 5.17
C GLN A 215 -4.18 -3.27 5.35
N GLY A 216 -4.44 -4.41 6.00
CA GLY A 216 -3.45 -5.51 6.17
C GLY A 216 -3.10 -5.88 7.62
N ARG A 217 -2.63 -7.13 7.81
CA ARG A 217 -2.35 -7.75 9.13
C ARG A 217 -1.29 -7.01 9.96
N LEU A 218 -0.39 -6.28 9.30
CA LEU A 218 0.67 -5.46 9.93
C LEU A 218 0.25 -4.01 10.21
N GLY A 219 -0.85 -3.53 9.61
CA GLY A 219 -1.41 -2.19 9.86
C GLY A 219 -2.17 -2.12 11.19
N GLN A 220 -2.62 -3.25 11.72
CA GLN A 220 -3.34 -3.33 12.99
C GLN A 220 -2.43 -3.29 14.22
N SER A 221 -1.16 -3.67 14.09
CA SER A 221 -0.23 -3.84 15.23
C SER A 221 0.80 -2.71 15.39
N ASN A 222 1.05 -1.88 14.37
CA ASN A 222 2.01 -0.78 14.43
C ASN A 222 1.51 0.47 13.70
N LEU A 223 1.40 1.61 14.42
CA LEU A 223 1.04 2.94 13.88
C LEU A 223 2.02 3.52 12.83
N GLY A 224 3.01 2.73 12.38
CA GLY A 224 4.06 3.13 11.44
C GLY A 224 4.05 2.41 10.10
N ASN A 225 3.29 1.32 9.93
CA ASN A 225 3.40 0.49 8.72
C ASN A 225 2.43 0.95 7.61
N ASP A 226 3.00 1.31 6.46
CA ASP A 226 2.28 1.57 5.22
C ASP A 226 2.18 0.25 4.43
N PHE A 227 0.96 -0.18 4.13
CA PHE A 227 0.70 -1.37 3.31
C PHE A 227 0.88 -1.14 1.81
N ALA A 228 0.81 0.11 1.32
CA ALA A 228 0.90 0.39 -0.11
C ALA A 228 2.18 -0.17 -0.75
N PRO A 229 3.39 -0.03 -0.18
CA PRO A 229 4.59 -0.67 -0.71
C PRO A 229 4.46 -2.18 -0.86
N GLU A 230 3.84 -2.86 0.12
CA GLU A 230 3.61 -4.30 0.07
C GLU A 230 2.63 -4.65 -1.07
N LEU A 231 1.49 -3.93 -1.12
CA LEU A 231 0.47 -4.08 -2.16
C LEU A 231 1.07 -3.99 -3.56
N PHE A 232 1.78 -2.89 -3.83
CA PHE A 232 2.32 -2.59 -5.15
C PHE A 232 3.45 -3.55 -5.54
N HIS A 233 4.40 -3.80 -4.64
CA HIS A 233 5.53 -4.67 -4.95
C HIS A 233 5.14 -6.15 -5.02
N TYR A 234 4.54 -6.70 -3.96
CA TYR A 234 4.35 -8.15 -3.84
C TYR A 234 3.10 -8.66 -4.54
N TYR A 235 2.11 -7.81 -4.79
CA TYR A 235 0.83 -8.26 -5.37
C TYR A 235 0.58 -7.67 -6.75
N LEU A 236 0.52 -6.35 -6.87
CA LEU A 236 0.15 -5.71 -8.14
C LEU A 236 1.26 -5.84 -9.20
N TRP A 237 2.52 -5.55 -8.84
CA TRP A 237 3.62 -5.63 -9.80
C TRP A 237 3.90 -7.08 -10.22
N ARG A 238 4.04 -7.99 -9.26
CA ARG A 238 4.32 -9.41 -9.54
C ARG A 238 3.22 -10.08 -10.36
N SER A 239 1.93 -9.87 -10.01
CA SER A 239 0.84 -10.47 -10.78
C SER A 239 0.81 -10.03 -12.23
N ARG A 240 1.28 -8.82 -12.52
CA ARG A 240 1.28 -8.23 -13.85
C ARG A 240 2.53 -8.57 -14.67
N ASN A 241 3.69 -8.64 -14.03
CA ASN A 241 4.98 -8.79 -14.72
C ASN A 241 5.52 -10.22 -14.70
N TRP A 242 5.17 -11.05 -13.71
CA TRP A 242 5.58 -12.47 -13.69
C TRP A 242 4.76 -13.27 -14.72
N THR A 243 5.26 -13.32 -15.95
CA THR A 243 4.61 -13.95 -17.09
C THR A 243 5.59 -14.86 -17.83
N GLY A 244 5.13 -16.01 -18.29
CA GLY A 244 5.97 -17.03 -18.91
C GLY A 244 7.19 -17.36 -18.05
N THR A 245 8.37 -17.32 -18.68
CA THR A 245 9.66 -17.49 -18.03
C THR A 245 10.24 -16.17 -17.47
N ASP A 246 9.59 -15.03 -17.75
CA ASP A 246 10.01 -13.73 -17.24
C ASP A 246 9.45 -13.53 -15.82
N VAL A 247 10.22 -13.99 -14.84
CA VAL A 247 9.88 -13.96 -13.42
C VAL A 247 11.04 -13.34 -12.66
N VAL A 248 11.21 -12.03 -12.85
CA VAL A 248 12.25 -11.20 -12.22
C VAL A 248 11.62 -10.36 -11.11
N GLU A 249 12.37 -9.99 -10.07
CA GLU A 249 11.87 -9.12 -9.01
C GLU A 249 12.00 -7.65 -9.41
N LEU A 250 11.12 -6.78 -8.91
CA LEU A 250 11.22 -5.33 -9.14
C LEU A 250 12.60 -4.83 -8.70
N GLU A 251 13.36 -4.25 -9.64
CA GLU A 251 14.77 -3.90 -9.42
C GLU A 251 14.96 -2.48 -8.91
N SER A 252 14.05 -1.56 -9.29
CA SER A 252 14.22 -0.14 -8.99
C SER A 252 12.91 0.59 -8.69
N LEU A 253 13.06 1.76 -8.05
CA LEU A 253 11.99 2.73 -7.87
C LEU A 253 11.46 3.25 -9.23
N ASP A 254 12.36 3.50 -10.18
CA ASP A 254 12.00 4.03 -11.49
C ASP A 254 11.11 3.07 -12.27
N GLU A 255 11.40 1.76 -12.18
CA GLU A 255 10.58 0.74 -12.82
C GLU A 255 9.14 0.71 -12.27
N LEU A 256 8.98 0.93 -10.95
CA LEU A 256 7.65 1.06 -10.33
C LEU A 256 6.90 2.29 -10.87
N LEU A 257 7.58 3.43 -10.95
CA LEU A 257 7.00 4.70 -11.43
C LEU A 257 6.65 4.64 -12.91
N ILE A 258 7.50 4.04 -13.73
CA ILE A 258 7.23 3.83 -15.16
C ILE A 258 5.99 2.97 -15.34
N HIS A 259 5.91 1.84 -14.63
CA HIS A 259 4.85 0.87 -14.84
C HIS A 259 3.49 1.33 -14.30
N PHE A 260 3.43 1.94 -13.11
CA PHE A 260 2.17 2.39 -12.51
C PHE A 260 1.84 3.86 -12.80
N GLY A 261 2.84 4.70 -13.09
CA GLY A 261 2.69 6.12 -13.44
C GLY A 261 2.78 6.37 -14.93
N ASP A 262 3.97 6.39 -15.52
CA ASP A 262 4.16 6.90 -16.89
C ASP A 262 3.38 6.11 -17.95
N ARG A 263 3.28 4.78 -17.82
CA ARG A 263 2.53 3.91 -18.75
C ARG A 263 1.02 3.83 -18.49
N SER A 264 0.51 4.53 -17.47
CA SER A 264 -0.92 4.51 -17.17
C SER A 264 -1.73 5.29 -18.22
N ALA A 265 -2.93 4.80 -18.53
CA ALA A 265 -3.81 5.31 -19.57
C ALA A 265 -4.50 6.61 -19.14
N GLU A 266 -4.72 7.51 -20.09
CA GLU A 266 -5.48 8.75 -19.89
C GLU A 266 -6.98 8.48 -20.06
N ALA A 267 -7.79 9.23 -19.31
CA ALA A 267 -9.25 9.20 -19.34
C ALA A 267 -9.79 10.59 -18.98
N GLU A 268 -11.07 10.84 -19.28
CA GLU A 268 -11.73 12.08 -18.84
C GLU A 268 -11.75 12.19 -17.31
N ILE A 269 -11.78 13.42 -16.79
CA ILE A 269 -11.73 13.66 -15.35
C ILE A 269 -12.91 12.99 -14.63
N GLY A 270 -12.60 12.10 -13.69
CA GLY A 270 -13.60 11.34 -12.93
C GLY A 270 -14.11 10.08 -13.62
N GLU A 271 -13.79 9.87 -14.90
CA GLU A 271 -14.13 8.65 -15.62
C GLU A 271 -13.03 7.60 -15.51
N VAL A 272 -13.43 6.33 -15.54
CA VAL A 272 -12.51 5.19 -15.48
C VAL A 272 -12.92 4.16 -16.53
N VAL A 273 -12.01 3.90 -17.46
CA VAL A 273 -12.23 2.91 -18.54
C VAL A 273 -12.28 1.51 -17.95
N LEU A 274 -13.35 0.77 -18.27
CA LEU A 274 -13.49 -0.64 -17.90
C LEU A 274 -13.00 -1.53 -19.04
N TYR A 275 -12.26 -2.58 -18.68
CA TYR A 275 -11.72 -3.55 -19.62
C TYR A 275 -12.41 -4.89 -19.46
N PRO A 276 -12.69 -5.65 -20.53
CA PRO A 276 -13.41 -6.92 -20.43
C PRO A 276 -12.83 -7.86 -19.37
N ALA A 277 -13.65 -8.19 -18.37
CA ALA A 277 -13.29 -9.01 -17.22
C ALA A 277 -14.52 -9.81 -16.77
N SER A 278 -14.31 -10.98 -16.16
CA SER A 278 -15.42 -11.79 -15.63
C SER A 278 -16.32 -11.02 -14.66
N ASN A 279 -15.73 -10.13 -13.86
CA ASN A 279 -16.45 -9.31 -12.89
C ASN A 279 -17.21 -8.11 -13.48
N ASN A 280 -17.09 -7.86 -14.79
CA ASN A 280 -17.80 -6.77 -15.48
C ASN A 280 -18.62 -7.23 -16.71
N GLN A 281 -18.80 -8.55 -16.85
CA GLN A 281 -19.67 -9.16 -17.85
C GLN A 281 -21.15 -9.03 -17.48
N TRP A 282 -21.98 -8.64 -18.45
CA TRP A 282 -23.43 -8.49 -18.26
C TRP A 282 -24.19 -9.81 -18.26
N GLY A 283 -23.74 -10.80 -19.00
CA GLY A 283 -24.39 -12.11 -19.10
C GLY A 283 -23.67 -13.16 -18.25
N LYS A 284 -24.41 -13.84 -17.35
CA LYS A 284 -23.88 -14.91 -16.50
C LYS A 284 -24.11 -16.30 -17.10
N GLN A 285 -25.29 -16.53 -17.68
CA GLN A 285 -25.69 -17.83 -18.23
C GLN A 285 -26.70 -17.64 -19.35
N LEU A 286 -26.60 -18.41 -20.43
CA LEU A 286 -27.65 -18.57 -21.43
C LEU A 286 -28.44 -19.83 -21.11
N ARG A 287 -29.76 -19.71 -20.95
CA ARG A 287 -30.67 -20.86 -20.75
C ARG A 287 -31.50 -21.07 -22.00
N LEU A 288 -31.58 -22.32 -22.44
CA LEU A 288 -32.54 -22.75 -23.46
C LEU A 288 -33.84 -23.15 -22.76
N THR A 289 -34.94 -22.54 -23.16
CA THR A 289 -36.27 -22.90 -22.64
C THR A 289 -36.82 -24.14 -23.34
N ALA A 290 -37.86 -24.75 -22.78
CA ALA A 290 -38.54 -25.88 -23.42
C ALA A 290 -39.15 -25.53 -24.80
N ASN A 291 -39.39 -24.25 -25.06
CA ASN A 291 -39.92 -23.75 -26.34
C ASN A 291 -38.81 -23.45 -27.37
N ASN A 292 -37.56 -23.84 -27.09
CA ASN A 292 -36.39 -23.53 -27.92
C ASN A 292 -36.04 -22.03 -28.01
N ASP A 293 -36.49 -21.23 -27.03
CA ASP A 293 -36.09 -19.83 -26.89
C ASP A 293 -34.84 -19.67 -26.02
N TYR A 294 -34.04 -18.63 -26.30
CA TYR A 294 -32.84 -18.29 -25.54
C TYR A 294 -33.13 -17.21 -24.50
N MET A 295 -32.81 -17.47 -23.24
CA MET A 295 -32.88 -16.50 -22.16
C MET A 295 -31.49 -16.22 -21.58
N LEU A 296 -31.03 -14.96 -21.67
CA LEU A 296 -29.81 -14.53 -20.99
C LEU A 296 -30.13 -14.18 -19.54
N GLN A 297 -29.51 -14.89 -18.61
CA GLN A 297 -29.52 -14.53 -17.19
C GLN A 297 -28.43 -13.46 -16.96
N PRO A 298 -28.80 -12.24 -16.54
CA PRO A 298 -27.83 -11.18 -16.30
C PRO A 298 -26.98 -11.49 -15.05
N SER A 299 -25.78 -10.95 -15.02
CA SER A 299 -24.91 -10.96 -13.84
C SER A 299 -25.48 -10.09 -12.74
N THR A 300 -25.42 -10.56 -11.50
CA THR A 300 -25.73 -9.74 -10.33
C THR A 300 -24.54 -8.83 -10.01
N PHE A 301 -24.70 -7.53 -10.20
CA PHE A 301 -23.67 -6.53 -9.90
C PHE A 301 -23.81 -6.04 -8.46
N ASN A 302 -22.93 -6.49 -7.56
CA ASN A 302 -22.83 -5.96 -6.19
C ASN A 302 -21.93 -4.71 -6.15
N ILE A 303 -22.26 -3.70 -6.95
CA ILE A 303 -21.51 -2.44 -7.00
C ILE A 303 -21.97 -1.56 -5.84
N GLY A 304 -21.04 -1.21 -4.92
CA GLY A 304 -21.28 -0.23 -3.86
C GLY A 304 -21.11 -0.73 -2.42
N ASN A 305 -21.16 -2.05 -2.16
CA ASN A 305 -21.04 -2.58 -0.79
C ASN A 305 -19.59 -2.81 -0.34
N SER A 306 -18.67 -3.07 -1.27
CA SER A 306 -17.24 -3.25 -0.96
C SER A 306 -16.37 -2.98 -2.19
N ALA A 307 -15.26 -2.30 -1.99
CA ALA A 307 -14.27 -2.03 -3.03
C ALA A 307 -13.66 -3.31 -3.63
N ALA A 308 -13.67 -4.43 -2.89
CA ALA A 308 -13.15 -5.72 -3.36
C ALA A 308 -13.84 -6.24 -4.64
N TYR A 309 -15.08 -5.80 -4.90
CA TYR A 309 -15.89 -6.21 -6.06
C TYR A 309 -15.88 -5.20 -7.20
N LEU A 310 -14.98 -4.20 -7.16
CA LEU A 310 -14.84 -3.26 -8.28
C LEU A 310 -14.52 -4.02 -9.59
N PRO A 311 -15.10 -3.57 -10.72
CA PRO A 311 -15.12 -4.28 -12.01
C PRO A 311 -13.79 -4.22 -12.81
N PHE A 312 -12.66 -4.38 -12.12
CA PHE A 312 -11.32 -4.32 -12.71
C PHE A 312 -10.73 -5.71 -12.96
N ALA A 313 -9.88 -5.88 -13.96
CA ALA A 313 -9.03 -7.08 -14.07
C ALA A 313 -7.60 -6.80 -13.58
N LEU A 314 -6.97 -7.78 -12.94
CA LEU A 314 -5.65 -7.60 -12.32
C LEU A 314 -4.57 -7.18 -13.31
N ARG A 315 -4.64 -7.67 -14.56
CA ARG A 315 -3.69 -7.33 -15.64
C ARG A 315 -4.17 -6.25 -16.60
N GLN A 316 -5.30 -5.58 -16.33
CA GLN A 316 -5.82 -4.52 -17.21
C GLN A 316 -4.91 -3.28 -17.23
N PRO A 317 -4.96 -2.42 -18.26
CA PRO A 317 -4.30 -1.12 -18.20
C PRO A 317 -4.80 -0.27 -17.03
N ILE A 318 -3.88 0.40 -16.33
CA ILE A 318 -4.22 1.23 -15.17
C ILE A 318 -4.49 2.65 -15.65
N SER A 319 -5.58 3.27 -15.21
CA SER A 319 -5.90 4.65 -15.57
C SER A 319 -5.23 5.65 -14.63
N ARG A 320 -4.79 6.79 -15.17
CA ARG A 320 -4.29 7.93 -14.40
C ARG A 320 -5.37 8.51 -13.50
N GLY A 321 -4.98 9.24 -12.45
CA GLY A 321 -5.95 9.89 -11.57
C GLY A 321 -6.83 8.93 -10.79
N VAL A 322 -8.14 9.17 -10.82
CA VAL A 322 -9.16 8.48 -10.00
C VAL A 322 -9.10 6.95 -10.18
N GLY A 323 -8.87 6.47 -11.39
CA GLY A 323 -8.82 5.03 -11.68
C GLY A 323 -7.69 4.30 -10.95
N PHE A 324 -6.53 4.92 -10.78
CA PHE A 324 -5.43 4.35 -10.00
C PHE A 324 -5.81 4.13 -8.53
N PHE A 325 -6.46 5.12 -7.91
CA PHE A 325 -6.87 5.02 -6.50
C PHE A 325 -7.93 3.94 -6.30
N LEU A 326 -8.91 3.87 -7.18
CA LEU A 326 -9.93 2.81 -7.16
C LEU A 326 -9.31 1.42 -7.39
N TYR A 327 -8.35 1.31 -8.31
CA TYR A 327 -7.64 0.07 -8.58
C TYR A 327 -6.86 -0.42 -7.35
N ALA A 328 -6.09 0.48 -6.71
CA ALA A 328 -5.38 0.16 -5.47
C ALA A 328 -6.34 -0.24 -4.33
N GLU A 329 -7.42 0.53 -4.14
CA GLU A 329 -8.45 0.27 -3.13
C GLU A 329 -9.12 -1.10 -3.33
N LYS A 330 -9.40 -1.48 -4.59
CA LYS A 330 -9.94 -2.80 -4.89
C LYS A 330 -9.04 -3.91 -4.35
N TYR A 331 -7.78 -3.92 -4.76
CA TYR A 331 -6.89 -5.06 -4.47
C TYR A 331 -6.44 -5.08 -3.02
N SER A 332 -6.34 -3.91 -2.37
CA SER A 332 -6.16 -3.87 -0.92
C SER A 332 -7.38 -4.48 -0.22
N ALA A 333 -8.60 -4.10 -0.62
CA ALA A 333 -9.83 -4.58 0.00
C ALA A 333 -10.05 -6.07 -0.26
N LEU A 334 -9.68 -6.55 -1.44
CA LEU A 334 -9.77 -7.97 -1.81
C LEU A 334 -8.78 -8.82 -1.00
N LEU A 335 -7.53 -8.38 -0.82
CA LEU A 335 -6.59 -9.08 0.07
C LEU A 335 -7.09 -9.11 1.51
N ASN A 336 -7.69 -8.01 1.98
CA ASN A 336 -8.29 -7.96 3.30
C ASN A 336 -9.48 -8.94 3.42
N LEU A 337 -10.33 -9.02 2.39
CA LEU A 337 -11.42 -9.99 2.29
C LEU A 337 -10.91 -11.43 2.33
N LEU A 338 -9.85 -11.74 1.61
CA LEU A 338 -9.33 -13.10 1.52
C LEU A 338 -8.63 -13.56 2.81
N LEU A 339 -8.05 -12.65 3.59
CA LEU A 339 -7.10 -13.04 4.64
C LEU A 339 -7.46 -12.55 6.05
N ASN A 340 -8.23 -11.48 6.21
CA ASN A 340 -8.37 -10.81 7.50
C ASN A 340 -9.81 -10.50 7.91
N SER A 341 -10.71 -10.18 6.98
CA SER A 341 -12.10 -9.80 7.32
C SER A 341 -13.06 -10.97 7.19
N GLN A 342 -14.09 -10.99 8.04
CA GLN A 342 -15.16 -11.98 7.92
C GLN A 342 -15.90 -11.83 6.59
N SER A 343 -16.18 -12.96 5.95
CA SER A 343 -16.91 -13.02 4.69
C SER A 343 -18.24 -13.78 4.86
N PRO A 344 -19.34 -13.33 4.25
CA PRO A 344 -20.57 -14.08 4.18
C PRO A 344 -20.46 -15.32 3.26
N ASP A 345 -19.42 -15.39 2.42
CA ASP A 345 -19.19 -16.51 1.52
C ASP A 345 -18.53 -17.71 2.26
N PRO A 346 -19.15 -18.91 2.27
CA PRO A 346 -18.61 -20.09 2.94
C PRO A 346 -17.27 -20.56 2.34
N GLU A 347 -17.04 -20.39 1.03
CA GLU A 347 -15.77 -20.75 0.38
C GLU A 347 -14.63 -19.88 0.90
N VAL A 348 -14.88 -18.58 1.04
CA VAL A 348 -13.89 -17.64 1.60
C VAL A 348 -13.60 -17.97 3.05
N ARG A 349 -14.63 -18.24 3.87
CA ARG A 349 -14.44 -18.63 5.28
C ARG A 349 -13.64 -19.91 5.43
N ALA A 350 -13.98 -20.94 4.66
CA ALA A 350 -13.26 -22.22 4.71
C ALA A 350 -11.80 -22.07 4.26
N MET A 351 -11.54 -21.26 3.23
CA MET A 351 -10.20 -20.94 2.78
C MET A 351 -9.40 -20.17 3.84
N GLN A 352 -10.01 -19.18 4.51
CA GLN A 352 -9.38 -18.44 5.61
C GLN A 352 -8.96 -19.38 6.76
N VAL A 353 -9.85 -20.28 7.16
CA VAL A 353 -9.55 -21.29 8.20
C VAL A 353 -8.37 -22.16 7.78
N PHE A 354 -8.35 -22.65 6.54
CA PHE A 354 -7.22 -23.42 6.02
C PHE A 354 -5.92 -22.61 6.00
N TYR A 355 -6.00 -21.35 5.56
CA TYR A 355 -4.85 -20.46 5.50
C TYR A 355 -4.21 -20.31 6.88
N GLU A 356 -5.01 -20.02 7.90
CA GLU A 356 -4.54 -19.83 9.27
C GLU A 356 -3.96 -21.10 9.88
N GLN A 357 -4.62 -22.25 9.68
CA GLN A 357 -4.22 -23.51 10.28
C GLN A 357 -2.98 -24.10 9.62
N VAL A 358 -2.88 -24.04 8.29
CA VAL A 358 -1.87 -24.78 7.52
C VAL A 358 -0.89 -23.85 6.80
N VAL A 359 -1.38 -22.90 6.00
CA VAL A 359 -0.53 -22.10 5.10
C VAL A 359 0.45 -21.21 5.90
N THR A 360 0.05 -20.72 7.07
CA THR A 360 0.94 -19.94 7.96
C THR A 360 2.19 -20.69 8.42
N LYS A 361 2.23 -22.03 8.29
CA LYS A 361 3.40 -22.86 8.61
C LYS A 361 4.39 -23.00 7.43
N LEU A 362 4.02 -22.55 6.23
CA LEU A 362 4.95 -22.46 5.09
C LEU A 362 6.00 -21.35 5.31
N SER A 363 6.98 -21.23 4.41
CA SER A 363 7.97 -20.15 4.50
C SER A 363 7.34 -18.83 4.11
N ALA A 364 7.89 -17.70 4.59
CA ALA A 364 7.38 -16.37 4.21
C ALA A 364 7.35 -16.19 2.68
N TYR A 365 8.34 -16.75 1.96
CA TYR A 365 8.41 -16.74 0.51
C TYR A 365 7.26 -17.52 -0.16
N LEU A 366 6.98 -18.75 0.31
CA LEU A 366 5.85 -19.54 -0.23
C LEU A 366 4.50 -18.95 0.18
N GLN A 367 4.38 -18.41 1.40
CA GLN A 367 3.17 -17.70 1.83
C GLN A 367 2.90 -16.47 0.97
N SER A 368 3.94 -15.73 0.57
CA SER A 368 3.81 -14.57 -0.34
C SER A 368 3.26 -15.01 -1.69
N LEU A 369 3.85 -16.04 -2.32
CA LEU A 369 3.35 -16.56 -3.60
C LEU A 369 1.94 -17.16 -3.47
N TYR A 370 1.63 -17.81 -2.35
CA TYR A 370 0.32 -18.38 -2.10
C TYR A 370 -0.77 -17.30 -2.06
N ARG A 371 -0.52 -16.22 -1.31
CA ARG A 371 -1.44 -15.07 -1.26
C ARG A 371 -1.61 -14.41 -2.62
N LEU A 372 -0.53 -14.30 -3.41
CA LEU A 372 -0.59 -13.77 -4.77
C LEU A 372 -1.45 -14.65 -5.69
N ALA A 373 -1.28 -15.97 -5.62
CA ALA A 373 -2.07 -16.90 -6.41
C ALA A 373 -3.55 -16.91 -6.01
N LEU A 374 -3.86 -16.79 -4.71
CA LEU A 374 -5.24 -16.60 -4.23
C LEU A 374 -5.86 -15.31 -4.77
N LEU A 375 -5.12 -14.20 -4.73
CA LEU A 375 -5.57 -12.92 -5.26
C LEU A 375 -5.89 -13.02 -6.76
N ALA A 376 -4.98 -13.61 -7.54
CA ALA A 376 -5.16 -13.80 -8.97
C ALA A 376 -6.35 -14.72 -9.29
N TYR A 377 -6.52 -15.80 -8.52
CA TYR A 377 -7.64 -16.73 -8.69
C TYR A 377 -8.97 -16.03 -8.43
N PHE A 378 -9.10 -15.35 -7.29
CA PHE A 378 -10.35 -14.71 -6.92
C PHE A 378 -10.71 -13.55 -7.86
N ASP A 379 -9.74 -12.75 -8.29
CA ASP A 379 -9.99 -11.68 -9.26
C ASP A 379 -10.56 -12.22 -10.58
N ARG A 380 -10.06 -13.38 -11.04
CA ARG A 380 -10.48 -13.98 -12.31
C ARG A 380 -11.76 -14.81 -12.23
N LEU A 381 -11.91 -15.61 -11.17
CA LEU A 381 -12.93 -16.67 -11.07
C LEU A 381 -13.91 -16.48 -9.91
N GLY A 382 -13.67 -15.50 -9.03
CA GLY A 382 -14.47 -15.27 -7.82
C GLY A 382 -14.23 -16.34 -6.75
N SER A 383 -15.25 -16.55 -5.91
CA SER A 383 -15.19 -17.48 -4.77
C SER A 383 -15.47 -18.94 -5.12
N LYS A 384 -16.07 -19.21 -6.28
CA LYS A 384 -16.47 -20.57 -6.67
C LYS A 384 -15.24 -21.47 -6.81
N GLY A 385 -15.15 -22.53 -6.00
CA GLY A 385 -14.03 -23.48 -6.05
C GLY A 385 -12.74 -22.95 -5.42
N LEU A 386 -12.81 -21.83 -4.69
CA LEU A 386 -11.66 -21.19 -4.07
C LEU A 386 -10.98 -22.10 -3.06
N LEU A 387 -11.73 -22.81 -2.21
CA LEU A 387 -11.14 -23.73 -1.24
C LEU A 387 -10.42 -24.88 -1.96
N SER A 388 -11.04 -25.50 -2.97
CA SER A 388 -10.42 -26.59 -3.73
C SER A 388 -9.10 -26.14 -4.37
N PHE A 389 -9.09 -24.98 -5.02
CA PHE A 389 -7.86 -24.39 -5.54
C PHE A 389 -6.81 -24.16 -4.44
N ALA A 390 -7.22 -23.61 -3.30
CA ALA A 390 -6.36 -23.33 -2.17
C ALA A 390 -5.68 -24.60 -1.62
N LEU A 391 -6.43 -25.70 -1.49
CA LEU A 391 -5.92 -27.00 -1.04
C LEU A 391 -4.94 -27.61 -2.06
N TRP A 392 -5.30 -27.64 -3.35
CA TRP A 392 -4.43 -28.18 -4.42
C TRP A 392 -3.16 -27.34 -4.62
N LEU A 393 -3.25 -26.02 -4.47
CA LEU A 393 -2.07 -25.14 -4.49
C LEU A 393 -1.15 -25.44 -3.29
N ASN A 394 -1.73 -25.63 -2.10
CA ASN A 394 -0.96 -25.99 -0.92
C ASN A 394 -0.33 -27.38 -1.06
N HIS A 395 -0.99 -28.33 -1.70
CA HIS A 395 -0.42 -29.66 -1.97
C HIS A 395 0.90 -29.55 -2.77
N ARG A 396 0.96 -28.61 -3.74
CA ARG A 396 2.19 -28.33 -4.51
C ARG A 396 3.26 -27.65 -3.66
N PHE A 397 2.90 -26.64 -2.88
CA PHE A 397 3.86 -25.91 -2.04
C PHE A 397 4.33 -26.70 -0.82
N GLY A 398 3.45 -27.53 -0.29
CA GLY A 398 3.70 -28.45 0.80
C GLY A 398 4.77 -29.47 0.44
N ALA A 399 4.69 -30.05 -0.76
CA ALA A 399 5.74 -30.92 -1.27
C ALA A 399 7.13 -30.24 -1.30
N ILE A 400 7.20 -28.96 -1.68
CA ILE A 400 8.45 -28.19 -1.64
C ILE A 400 8.94 -28.07 -0.19
N ARG A 401 8.04 -27.71 0.74
CA ARG A 401 8.36 -27.58 2.17
C ARG A 401 8.79 -28.90 2.82
N LEU A 402 8.17 -30.01 2.44
CA LEU A 402 8.51 -31.34 2.95
C LEU A 402 9.87 -31.83 2.41
N ARG A 403 10.23 -31.46 1.18
CA ARG A 403 11.54 -31.78 0.60
C ARG A 403 12.66 -30.87 1.09
N GLN A 404 12.37 -29.60 1.40
CA GLN A 404 13.38 -28.58 1.70
C GLN A 404 13.20 -28.01 3.11
N ALA A 405 14.21 -28.19 3.96
CA ALA A 405 14.23 -27.61 5.30
C ALA A 405 14.39 -26.08 5.26
N ASP A 406 15.26 -25.60 4.36
CA ASP A 406 15.49 -24.17 4.10
C ASP A 406 14.88 -23.78 2.75
N ILE A 407 14.09 -22.70 2.73
CA ILE A 407 13.42 -22.19 1.53
C ILE A 407 13.87 -20.74 1.33
N ARG A 408 14.48 -20.47 0.18
CA ARG A 408 15.08 -19.18 -0.15
C ARG A 408 14.16 -18.33 -1.03
N ARG A 409 14.56 -17.08 -1.23
CA ARG A 409 13.83 -16.09 -2.03
C ARG A 409 13.64 -16.53 -3.48
N GLU A 410 14.57 -17.32 -4.01
CA GLU A 410 14.56 -17.79 -5.40
C GLU A 410 13.56 -18.94 -5.63
N THR A 411 13.10 -19.62 -4.57
CA THR A 411 12.24 -20.81 -4.71
C THR A 411 10.90 -20.49 -5.40
N PRO A 412 10.14 -19.44 -5.02
CA PRO A 412 8.95 -19.02 -5.76
C PRO A 412 9.23 -18.64 -7.22
N LEU A 413 10.35 -17.97 -7.49
CA LEU A 413 10.74 -17.52 -8.83
C LEU A 413 10.95 -18.73 -9.75
N LYS A 414 11.75 -19.69 -9.28
CA LYS A 414 12.01 -20.96 -9.99
C LYS A 414 10.73 -21.77 -10.18
N PHE A 415 9.86 -21.81 -9.17
CA PHE A 415 8.58 -22.53 -9.28
C PHE A 415 7.72 -22.00 -10.45
N LEU A 416 7.68 -20.69 -10.65
CA LEU A 416 6.91 -20.07 -11.74
C LEU A 416 7.63 -20.16 -13.09
N ARG A 417 8.93 -19.84 -13.11
CA ARG A 417 9.74 -19.75 -14.34
C ARG A 417 10.05 -21.11 -14.95
N ASP A 418 10.46 -22.07 -14.14
CA ASP A 418 11.00 -23.34 -14.62
C ASP A 418 9.87 -24.35 -14.96
N ALA A 419 8.61 -24.00 -14.66
CA ALA A 419 7.44 -24.77 -15.05
C ALA A 419 7.13 -24.61 -16.55
N LYS A 420 6.61 -25.67 -17.19
CA LYS A 420 6.20 -25.63 -18.62
C LYS A 420 5.19 -24.51 -18.92
N ARG A 421 4.35 -24.17 -17.94
CA ARG A 421 3.41 -23.04 -17.99
C ARG A 421 3.50 -22.29 -16.67
N ASN A 422 3.52 -20.96 -16.72
CA ASN A 422 3.53 -20.16 -15.50
C ASN A 422 2.16 -20.25 -14.80
N LEU A 423 2.14 -20.50 -13.49
CA LEU A 423 0.88 -20.63 -12.73
C LEU A 423 0.01 -19.37 -12.82
N LEU A 424 0.60 -18.17 -12.77
CA LEU A 424 -0.16 -16.92 -12.81
C LEU A 424 -0.81 -16.70 -14.17
N ASP A 425 -0.16 -17.14 -15.25
CA ASP A 425 -0.75 -17.10 -16.59
C ASP A 425 -1.87 -18.13 -16.73
N VAL A 426 -1.66 -19.34 -16.21
CA VAL A 426 -2.71 -20.37 -16.19
C VAL A 426 -3.96 -19.85 -15.48
N ILE A 427 -3.79 -19.14 -14.35
CA ILE A 427 -4.91 -18.51 -13.65
C ILE A 427 -5.52 -17.38 -14.50
N ALA A 428 -4.72 -16.47 -15.05
CA ALA A 428 -5.21 -15.31 -15.79
C ALA A 428 -6.08 -15.70 -17.01
N PHE A 429 -5.71 -16.79 -17.69
CA PHE A 429 -6.42 -17.29 -18.86
C PHE A 429 -7.47 -18.38 -18.55
N ALA A 430 -7.62 -18.80 -17.29
CA ALA A 430 -8.61 -19.81 -16.93
C ALA A 430 -10.05 -19.32 -17.11
N TYR A 431 -10.90 -20.18 -17.67
CA TYR A 431 -12.35 -19.95 -17.67
C TYR A 431 -13.02 -20.61 -16.46
N ARG A 432 -12.41 -21.69 -15.95
CA ARG A 432 -12.91 -22.49 -14.83
C ARG A 432 -11.82 -22.78 -13.82
N GLY A 433 -12.19 -22.90 -12.54
CA GLY A 433 -11.25 -23.25 -11.47
C GLY A 433 -10.63 -24.64 -11.65
N GLU A 434 -11.39 -25.55 -12.25
CA GLU A 434 -10.98 -26.90 -12.57
C GLU A 434 -9.80 -26.93 -13.55
N ASP A 435 -9.71 -25.99 -14.50
CA ASP A 435 -8.59 -25.91 -15.44
C ASP A 435 -7.27 -25.65 -14.70
N VAL A 436 -7.32 -24.78 -13.68
CA VAL A 436 -6.17 -24.47 -12.83
C VAL A 436 -5.82 -25.65 -11.93
N ILE A 437 -6.82 -26.32 -11.35
CA ILE A 437 -6.61 -27.50 -10.50
C ILE A 437 -6.00 -28.65 -11.32
N GLN A 438 -6.47 -28.89 -12.54
CA GLN A 438 -5.90 -29.89 -13.43
C GLN A 438 -4.44 -29.58 -13.75
N TYR A 439 -4.10 -28.31 -14.00
CA TYR A 439 -2.71 -27.89 -14.14
C TYR A 439 -1.87 -28.21 -12.89
N LEU A 440 -2.38 -27.94 -11.68
CA LEU A 440 -1.68 -28.26 -10.43
C LEU A 440 -1.49 -29.78 -10.26
N LYS A 441 -2.48 -30.60 -10.66
CA LYS A 441 -2.45 -32.07 -10.60
C LYS A 441 -1.45 -32.71 -11.58
N GLN A 442 -1.03 -32.01 -12.64
CA GLN A 442 -0.12 -32.58 -13.67
C GLN A 442 1.24 -33.02 -13.12
N VAL A 443 1.67 -32.47 -11.99
CA VAL A 443 2.95 -32.82 -11.40
C VAL A 443 2.72 -33.62 -10.13
N ASP A 444 3.03 -34.91 -10.21
CA ASP A 444 2.96 -35.83 -9.08
C ASP A 444 3.96 -35.41 -8.00
N VAL A 445 3.43 -35.21 -6.80
CA VAL A 445 4.21 -34.89 -5.60
C VAL A 445 3.98 -35.89 -4.47
N SER A 446 3.22 -36.97 -4.70
CA SER A 446 2.84 -37.95 -3.68
C SER A 446 4.07 -38.60 -3.04
N LYS A 447 5.17 -38.76 -3.78
CA LYS A 447 6.47 -39.19 -3.22
C LYS A 447 6.97 -38.29 -2.08
N ALA A 448 6.81 -36.96 -2.19
CA ALA A 448 7.25 -36.03 -1.15
C ALA A 448 6.51 -36.24 0.18
N TYR A 449 5.24 -36.65 0.09
CA TYR A 449 4.39 -36.96 1.23
C TYR A 449 4.67 -38.37 1.77
N ALA A 450 4.91 -39.35 0.89
CA ALA A 450 5.30 -40.72 1.25
C ALA A 450 6.61 -40.77 2.03
N ASP A 451 7.64 -40.04 1.59
CA ASP A 451 8.95 -39.95 2.24
C ASP A 451 8.86 -39.38 3.68
N LYS A 452 7.70 -38.83 4.07
CA LYS A 452 7.45 -38.17 5.36
C LYS A 452 6.30 -38.78 6.15
N ASN A 453 5.80 -39.97 5.77
CA ASN A 453 4.72 -40.65 6.48
C ASN A 453 5.08 -41.02 7.94
N GLY A 454 6.35 -41.34 8.22
CA GLY A 454 6.81 -41.68 9.57
C GLY A 454 6.85 -40.51 10.55
N TRP A 455 6.62 -39.29 10.06
CA TRP A 455 6.85 -38.08 10.85
C TRP A 455 5.92 -37.91 12.04
N LEU A 456 4.68 -38.42 11.98
CA LEU A 456 3.75 -38.34 13.12
C LEU A 456 4.30 -39.05 14.38
N ASN A 457 5.09 -40.12 14.20
CA ASN A 457 5.72 -40.84 15.31
C ASN A 457 7.07 -40.22 15.73
N GLU A 458 7.70 -39.42 14.86
CA GLU A 458 8.99 -38.73 15.09
C GLU A 458 8.83 -37.28 15.57
N ILE A 459 7.60 -36.77 15.77
CA ILE A 459 7.36 -35.43 16.34
C ILE A 459 7.70 -35.45 17.84
N VAL A 460 9.00 -35.38 18.15
CA VAL A 460 9.48 -35.42 19.54
C VAL A 460 9.25 -34.08 20.26
N SER A 461 9.13 -32.96 19.53
CA SER A 461 8.89 -31.62 20.14
C SER A 461 8.28 -30.54 19.22
N GLY A 462 8.08 -30.80 17.92
CA GLY A 462 7.65 -29.77 16.97
C GLY A 462 8.69 -28.66 16.78
N ARG A 463 9.98 -29.00 16.83
CA ARG A 463 11.09 -28.05 16.76
C ARG A 463 11.41 -27.65 15.33
N LEU A 464 11.28 -28.57 14.37
CA LEU A 464 11.60 -28.31 12.97
C LEU A 464 10.42 -27.67 12.23
N VAL A 465 10.72 -26.73 11.33
CA VAL A 465 9.70 -26.03 10.53
C VAL A 465 8.89 -26.98 9.64
N GLN A 466 9.52 -28.06 9.19
CA GLN A 466 8.86 -29.07 8.37
C GLN A 466 7.88 -29.90 9.22
N GLU A 467 8.26 -30.29 10.45
CA GLU A 467 7.40 -31.07 11.37
C GLU A 467 6.14 -30.27 11.71
N ARG A 468 6.30 -28.99 12.03
CA ARG A 468 5.18 -28.08 12.30
C ARG A 468 4.20 -28.00 11.14
N TYR A 469 4.72 -27.97 9.91
CA TYR A 469 3.89 -27.98 8.71
C TYR A 469 3.17 -29.33 8.53
N ALA A 470 3.90 -30.45 8.64
CA ALA A 470 3.33 -31.79 8.53
C ALA A 470 2.23 -32.05 9.58
N ALA A 471 2.45 -31.66 10.83
CA ALA A 471 1.47 -31.79 11.91
C ALA A 471 0.22 -30.95 11.67
N ALA A 472 0.39 -29.71 11.21
CA ALA A 472 -0.74 -28.85 10.85
C ALA A 472 -1.58 -29.45 9.71
N LEU A 473 -0.91 -30.04 8.72
CA LEU A 473 -1.56 -30.69 7.59
C LEU A 473 -2.33 -31.94 8.03
N ALA A 474 -1.68 -32.85 8.77
CA ALA A 474 -2.30 -34.05 9.30
C ALA A 474 -3.54 -33.75 10.17
N LYS A 475 -3.43 -32.71 11.02
CA LYS A 475 -4.54 -32.22 11.84
C LYS A 475 -5.70 -31.68 11.00
N TYR A 476 -5.42 -30.88 9.96
CA TYR A 476 -6.46 -30.29 9.11
C TYR A 476 -7.26 -31.35 8.34
N TYR A 477 -6.57 -32.32 7.76
CA TYR A 477 -7.19 -33.42 6.99
C TYR A 477 -7.70 -34.58 7.86
N ASN A 478 -7.44 -34.55 9.17
CA ASN A 478 -7.73 -35.62 10.11
C ASN A 478 -7.21 -36.99 9.64
N VAL A 479 -5.90 -37.06 9.36
CA VAL A 479 -5.21 -38.25 8.84
C VAL A 479 -4.02 -38.65 9.71
N GLU A 480 -3.79 -39.95 9.82
CA GLU A 480 -2.63 -40.54 10.51
C GLU A 480 -1.41 -40.71 9.58
N ALA A 481 -1.61 -40.59 8.26
CA ALA A 481 -0.55 -40.70 7.26
C ALA A 481 -0.76 -39.67 6.13
N LEU A 482 0.31 -38.97 5.77
CA LEU A 482 0.29 -37.90 4.78
C LEU A 482 0.04 -38.40 3.35
N THR A 483 0.31 -39.68 3.05
CA THR A 483 0.03 -40.29 1.73
C THR A 483 -1.44 -40.40 1.36
N SER A 484 -2.35 -40.16 2.30
CA SER A 484 -3.80 -40.19 2.06
C SER A 484 -4.38 -38.83 1.67
N ILE A 485 -3.57 -37.77 1.70
CA ILE A 485 -4.05 -36.39 1.56
C ILE A 485 -4.58 -36.13 0.15
N ASP A 486 -3.86 -36.56 -0.89
CA ASP A 486 -4.27 -36.36 -2.28
C ASP A 486 -5.68 -36.93 -2.57
N LYS A 487 -5.99 -38.10 -2.00
CA LYS A 487 -7.29 -38.75 -2.09
C LYS A 487 -8.38 -38.06 -1.27
N ARG A 488 -7.99 -37.33 -0.21
CA ARG A 488 -8.91 -36.65 0.72
C ARG A 488 -9.17 -35.19 0.40
N ILE A 489 -8.42 -34.56 -0.50
CA ILE A 489 -8.57 -33.12 -0.78
C ILE A 489 -10.01 -32.82 -1.21
N ASP A 490 -10.54 -33.57 -2.17
CA ASP A 490 -11.87 -33.29 -2.74
C ASP A 490 -12.98 -33.56 -1.70
N ASP A 491 -12.91 -34.67 -0.93
CA ASP A 491 -13.82 -34.94 0.21
C ASP A 491 -13.76 -33.85 1.29
N THR A 492 -12.57 -33.32 1.57
CA THR A 492 -12.36 -32.27 2.58
C THR A 492 -13.04 -30.97 2.17
N VAL A 493 -13.10 -30.66 0.87
CA VAL A 493 -13.81 -29.47 0.38
C VAL A 493 -15.29 -29.57 0.76
N GLU A 494 -15.94 -30.70 0.48
CA GLU A 494 -17.36 -30.90 0.79
C GLU A 494 -17.65 -30.78 2.28
N ILE A 495 -16.85 -31.46 3.12
CA ILE A 495 -16.99 -31.43 4.59
C ILE A 495 -16.83 -30.01 5.12
N LYS A 496 -15.78 -29.28 4.68
CA LYS A 496 -15.48 -27.95 5.19
C LYS A 496 -16.48 -26.90 4.71
N LEU A 497 -17.01 -27.02 3.51
CA LEU A 497 -18.07 -26.13 3.05
C LEU A 497 -19.38 -26.37 3.80
N ALA A 498 -19.73 -27.62 4.12
CA ALA A 498 -20.89 -27.95 4.96
C ALA A 498 -20.75 -27.36 6.37
N GLU A 499 -19.58 -27.49 7.01
CA GLU A 499 -19.28 -26.89 8.33
C GLU A 499 -19.43 -25.36 8.35
N GLN A 500 -19.14 -24.68 7.23
CA GLN A 500 -19.26 -23.22 7.10
C GLN A 500 -20.65 -22.75 6.64
N GLY A 501 -21.42 -23.61 5.96
CA GLY A 501 -22.78 -23.33 5.50
C GLY A 501 -23.84 -23.43 6.60
N GLY A 502 -23.67 -24.36 7.55
CA GLY A 502 -24.65 -24.64 8.62
C GLY A 502 -24.69 -23.68 9.81
N LYS A 503 -24.25 -22.42 9.67
CA LYS A 503 -24.24 -21.41 10.75
C LYS A 503 -25.26 -20.28 10.59
N HIS A 504 -26.22 -20.43 9.68
CA HIS A 504 -27.37 -19.54 9.54
C HIS A 504 -28.65 -20.36 9.57
N ASP A 505 -29.04 -20.80 10.77
CA ASP A 505 -30.44 -21.01 11.17
C ASP A 505 -30.68 -20.26 12.48
#